data_AF-A0A4U1JIQ2-F1
#
_entry.id   AF-A0A4U1JIQ2-F1
#
_cell.length_a   1.000
_cell.length_b   1.000
_cell.length_c   1.000
_cell.angle_alpha   90.00
_cell.angle_beta   90.00
_cell.angle_gamma   90.00
#
_symmetry.space_group_name_H-M   'P 1'
#
loop_
_entity.id
_entity.type
_entity.pdbx_description
1 polymer ?
#
loop_
_entity_poly.entity_id
_entity_poly.type
_entity_poly.pdbx_seq_one_letter_code
_entity_poly.pdbx_strand_id
1 'polypeptide(L)'
;MSRRFELPSPAVRPPRHFVPSTLSLATGLMLIPLSGCSASPTPPAPRETSPAVTAAPTPPANPLASQERPKASVPAPSQIDFHDLFTGAPLRERDEETDELVAVPTRRLGIGMLVVPTGKLMAGDPLANLSANQVLSRAVPAGRYPVELLLQDDERGRAHELLLARVVFGPGRPTRWETAAVAGETPRPSRPGARTGYPSDAATGCFMDASVFAEYTPPAQVRRSVRNGVVHEDSLPDGRAERNSGELIQALRATRDAEGGSLGHAEWKGTVGNIVAFGLGGDQVVPTYWGLDASGAAVEIVSVIGLSEKRFPDVRWPEG
;
A
#
# COMPACT_ATOMS: atom_id res chain seq x y z
N MET A 1 -15.32 -59.02 -47.79
CA MET A 1 -16.61 -58.98 -47.07
C MET A 1 -16.58 -57.82 -46.10
N SER A 2 -17.25 -56.71 -46.42
CA SER A 2 -17.25 -55.50 -45.59
C SER A 2 -18.53 -55.42 -44.76
N ARG A 3 -18.43 -55.24 -43.44
CA ARG A 3 -19.57 -54.84 -42.60
C ARG A 3 -19.37 -53.39 -42.17
N ARG A 4 -20.17 -52.48 -42.74
CA ARG A 4 -20.38 -51.14 -42.17
C ARG A 4 -21.23 -51.30 -40.90
N PHE A 5 -20.83 -50.61 -39.84
CA PHE A 5 -21.72 -50.29 -38.72
C PHE A 5 -22.09 -48.82 -38.85
N GLU A 6 -23.38 -48.52 -38.92
CA GLU A 6 -23.90 -47.15 -38.82
C GLU A 6 -24.25 -46.88 -37.34
N LEU A 7 -23.83 -45.70 -36.86
CA LEU A 7 -24.21 -45.18 -35.54
C LEU A 7 -25.29 -44.09 -35.74
N PRO A 8 -26.31 -44.02 -34.88
CA PRO A 8 -27.42 -43.08 -35.06
C PRO A 8 -27.01 -41.63 -34.74
N SER A 9 -27.48 -40.68 -35.56
CA SER A 9 -27.29 -39.25 -35.35
C SER A 9 -27.96 -38.73 -34.06
N PRO A 10 -27.34 -37.79 -33.33
CA PRO A 10 -27.98 -37.14 -32.18
C PRO A 10 -29.07 -36.16 -32.61
N ALA A 11 -30.20 -36.17 -31.91
CA ALA A 11 -31.32 -35.27 -32.18
C ALA A 11 -31.03 -33.83 -31.73
N VAL A 12 -31.21 -32.87 -32.63
CA VAL A 12 -31.08 -31.43 -32.36
C VAL A 12 -32.32 -30.94 -31.59
N ARG A 13 -32.11 -30.33 -30.41
CA ARG A 13 -33.18 -29.60 -29.69
C ARG A 13 -33.20 -28.12 -30.12
N PRO A 14 -34.38 -27.50 -30.33
CA PRO A 14 -34.48 -26.08 -30.63
C PRO A 14 -34.16 -25.21 -29.41
N PRO A 15 -33.72 -23.95 -29.61
CA PRO A 15 -33.37 -23.04 -28.53
C PRO A 15 -34.61 -22.56 -27.77
N ARG A 16 -34.47 -22.35 -26.45
CA ARG A 16 -35.49 -21.70 -25.62
C ARG A 16 -35.39 -20.18 -25.78
N HIS A 17 -36.50 -19.54 -26.11
CA HIS A 17 -36.60 -18.08 -26.08
C HIS A 17 -36.47 -17.56 -24.65
N PHE A 18 -35.60 -16.57 -24.46
CA PHE A 18 -35.44 -15.84 -23.20
C PHE A 18 -36.30 -14.57 -23.27
N VAL A 19 -37.19 -14.37 -22.29
CA VAL A 19 -38.07 -13.20 -22.21
C VAL A 19 -37.50 -12.25 -21.15
N PRO A 20 -37.14 -11.00 -21.48
CA PRO A 20 -36.70 -10.04 -20.48
C PRO A 20 -37.91 -9.50 -19.72
N SER A 21 -37.93 -9.68 -18.39
CA SER A 21 -38.91 -9.05 -17.51
C SER A 21 -38.58 -7.58 -17.31
N THR A 22 -39.50 -6.70 -17.70
CA THR A 22 -39.43 -5.27 -17.38
C THR A 22 -39.84 -5.03 -15.92
N LEU A 23 -38.99 -4.35 -15.15
CA LEU A 23 -39.33 -3.91 -13.80
C LEU A 23 -39.59 -2.39 -13.80
N SER A 24 -40.75 -2.03 -13.26
CA SER A 24 -41.31 -0.68 -13.34
C SER A 24 -40.76 0.23 -12.25
N LEU A 25 -40.32 1.43 -12.63
CA LEU A 25 -40.00 2.52 -11.69
C LEU A 25 -41.30 3.25 -11.31
N ALA A 26 -41.81 2.97 -10.10
CA ALA A 26 -42.94 3.69 -9.53
C ALA A 26 -42.44 4.88 -8.69
N THR A 27 -42.62 6.09 -9.22
CA THR A 27 -42.29 7.35 -8.56
C THR A 27 -43.25 7.63 -7.39
N GLY A 28 -42.73 7.71 -6.16
CA GLY A 28 -43.49 8.03 -4.96
C GLY A 28 -43.19 9.44 -4.44
N LEU A 29 -44.02 10.42 -4.80
CA LEU A 29 -43.97 11.80 -4.31
C LEU A 29 -45.13 12.05 -3.35
N MET A 30 -44.88 12.34 -2.06
CA MET A 30 -45.91 12.99 -1.22
C MET A 30 -45.41 13.78 0.00
N LEU A 31 -45.55 15.11 -0.13
CA LEU A 31 -46.08 16.11 0.82
C LEU A 31 -45.79 16.10 2.33
N ILE A 32 -45.48 17.32 2.77
CA ILE A 32 -45.40 17.89 4.13
C ILE A 32 -46.79 18.01 4.79
N PRO A 33 -46.88 18.05 6.13
CA PRO A 33 -47.70 19.10 6.76
C PRO A 33 -46.95 19.95 7.81
N LEU A 34 -47.29 21.24 7.84
CA LEU A 34 -46.83 22.25 8.82
C LEU A 34 -47.78 22.34 10.02
N SER A 35 -47.25 22.54 11.23
CA SER A 35 -47.85 23.31 12.36
C SER A 35 -46.90 23.27 13.57
N GLY A 36 -46.75 24.31 14.40
CA GLY A 36 -47.38 25.64 14.35
C GLY A 36 -46.71 26.63 15.33
N CYS A 37 -47.06 27.90 15.22
CA CYS A 37 -46.50 29.00 16.02
C CYS A 37 -47.19 29.18 17.39
N SER A 38 -46.51 29.82 18.34
CA SER A 38 -47.15 30.58 19.44
C SER A 38 -46.23 31.73 19.88
N ALA A 39 -46.79 32.85 20.37
CA ALA A 39 -46.06 34.10 20.60
C ALA A 39 -46.66 35.01 21.69
N SER A 40 -45.80 35.88 22.27
CA SER A 40 -46.11 37.14 23.00
C SER A 40 -46.59 37.02 24.48
N PRO A 41 -46.53 38.09 25.33
CA PRO A 41 -45.94 39.44 25.20
C PRO A 41 -45.06 39.96 26.40
N THR A 42 -44.53 41.20 26.27
CA THR A 42 -43.70 42.05 27.20
C THR A 42 -44.55 42.99 28.13
N PRO A 43 -44.07 43.95 29.01
CA PRO A 43 -42.86 44.83 28.95
C PRO A 43 -41.99 45.06 30.27
N PRO A 44 -41.86 46.23 31.00
CA PRO A 44 -40.51 46.86 31.12
C PRO A 44 -40.01 47.56 32.45
N ALA A 45 -38.71 47.96 32.44
CA ALA A 45 -38.07 49.15 33.09
C ALA A 45 -37.83 49.13 34.64
N PRO A 46 -36.90 49.95 35.23
CA PRO A 46 -36.41 51.28 34.79
C PRO A 46 -34.88 51.53 34.75
N ARG A 47 -34.51 52.81 34.52
CA ARG A 47 -33.15 53.38 34.31
C ARG A 47 -32.53 53.93 35.60
N GLU A 48 -31.20 53.90 35.70
CA GLU A 48 -30.35 54.88 36.44
C GLU A 48 -29.07 55.11 35.61
N THR A 49 -28.94 56.21 34.87
CA THR A 49 -28.27 57.49 35.23
C THR A 49 -26.75 57.40 35.45
N SER A 50 -25.97 57.85 34.46
CA SER A 50 -24.54 58.14 34.56
C SER A 50 -24.23 59.28 35.53
N PRO A 51 -22.96 59.40 35.96
CA PRO A 51 -22.32 60.72 35.88
C PRO A 51 -20.89 60.72 35.29
N ALA A 52 -20.54 61.89 34.77
CA ALA A 52 -19.19 62.48 34.65
C ALA A 52 -18.08 61.72 33.89
N VAL A 53 -17.84 62.16 32.64
CA VAL A 53 -16.56 62.03 31.94
C VAL A 53 -15.43 62.69 32.75
N THR A 54 -14.34 61.96 32.98
CA THR A 54 -13.04 62.52 33.36
C THR A 54 -12.01 62.05 32.35
N ALA A 55 -11.23 62.96 31.77
CA ALA A 55 -10.26 62.63 30.73
C ALA A 55 -9.06 61.86 31.30
N ALA A 56 -8.75 60.71 30.68
CA ALA A 56 -7.52 59.96 30.94
C ALA A 56 -6.51 60.18 29.79
N PRO A 57 -5.19 60.24 30.07
CA PRO A 57 -4.20 60.66 29.08
C PRO A 57 -3.84 59.56 28.08
N THR A 58 -3.47 59.99 26.86
CA THR A 58 -2.96 59.14 25.78
C THR A 58 -1.70 58.38 26.22
N PRO A 59 -1.64 57.03 26.14
CA PRO A 59 -0.40 56.30 26.31
C PRO A 59 0.52 56.49 25.09
N PRO A 60 1.85 56.52 25.27
CA PRO A 60 2.79 56.74 24.18
C PRO A 60 2.78 55.57 23.19
N ALA A 61 2.95 55.89 21.90
CA ALA A 61 3.15 54.89 20.85
C ALA A 61 4.45 54.12 21.13
N ASN A 62 4.33 52.82 21.37
CA ASN A 62 5.45 51.94 21.65
C ASN A 62 5.79 51.13 20.39
N PRO A 63 6.91 51.41 19.68
CA PRO A 63 7.28 50.68 18.48
C PRO A 63 7.93 49.34 18.86
N LEU A 64 7.16 48.40 19.40
CA LEU A 64 7.58 47.01 19.40
C LEU A 64 7.52 46.49 17.97
N ALA A 65 8.70 46.39 17.36
CA ALA A 65 8.90 45.65 16.13
C ALA A 65 8.30 44.24 16.26
N SER A 66 7.73 43.75 15.16
CA SER A 66 7.32 42.35 15.01
C SER A 66 8.53 41.44 15.20
N GLN A 67 8.80 41.01 16.42
CA GLN A 67 9.71 39.91 16.67
C GLN A 67 9.00 38.63 16.23
N GLU A 68 9.35 38.17 15.03
CA GLU A 68 9.11 36.79 14.65
C GLU A 68 9.66 35.89 15.78
N ARG A 69 8.82 34.99 16.29
CA ARG A 69 9.34 33.92 17.17
C ARG A 69 10.40 33.19 16.35
N PRO A 70 11.63 33.01 16.86
CA PRO A 70 12.60 32.18 16.17
C PRO A 70 11.94 30.82 15.90
N LYS A 71 11.87 30.39 14.63
CA LYS A 71 11.65 28.98 14.30
C LYS A 71 12.66 28.22 15.15
N ALA A 72 12.20 27.33 16.03
CA ALA A 72 13.10 26.59 16.89
C ALA A 72 14.06 25.83 15.99
N SER A 73 15.34 26.18 16.04
CA SER A 73 16.39 25.50 15.28
C SER A 73 16.46 24.06 15.79
N VAL A 74 15.79 23.16 15.07
CA VAL A 74 15.85 21.72 15.35
C VAL A 74 17.31 21.32 15.09
N PRO A 75 18.03 20.76 16.08
CA PRO A 75 19.44 20.45 15.91
C PRO A 75 19.68 19.55 14.69
N ALA A 76 20.87 19.70 14.08
CA ALA A 76 21.28 18.86 12.96
C ALA A 76 21.15 17.37 13.34
N PRO A 77 20.58 16.53 12.47
CA PRO A 77 20.10 15.21 12.87
C PRO A 77 21.24 14.23 13.09
N SER A 78 21.10 13.41 14.12
CA SER A 78 21.53 12.01 14.03
C SER A 78 20.78 11.36 12.86
N GLN A 79 21.51 10.81 11.88
CA GLN A 79 20.86 10.18 10.72
C GLN A 79 19.88 9.09 11.18
N ILE A 80 18.66 9.11 10.64
CA ILE A 80 17.52 8.28 11.03
C ILE A 80 17.46 7.08 10.08
N ASP A 81 17.38 5.83 10.57
CA ASP A 81 17.20 4.68 9.69
C ASP A 81 15.73 4.26 9.51
N PHE A 82 15.49 3.28 8.63
CA PHE A 82 14.13 2.84 8.31
C PHE A 82 13.35 2.33 9.54
N HIS A 83 14.02 1.74 10.54
CA HIS A 83 13.39 1.24 11.75
C HIS A 83 12.93 2.38 12.66
N ASP A 84 13.78 3.41 12.77
CA ASP A 84 13.50 4.60 13.58
C ASP A 84 12.22 5.31 13.08
N LEU A 85 12.02 5.39 11.76
CA LEU A 85 10.80 5.94 11.16
C LEU A 85 9.53 5.17 11.58
N PHE A 86 9.56 3.83 11.54
CA PHE A 86 8.43 3.00 12.00
C PHE A 86 8.22 3.03 13.53
N THR A 87 9.19 3.52 14.30
CA THR A 87 9.12 3.66 15.76
C THR A 87 8.89 5.10 16.24
N GLY A 88 8.65 6.04 15.32
CA GLY A 88 8.17 7.39 15.60
C GLY A 88 9.22 8.49 15.51
N ALA A 89 10.39 8.23 14.91
CA ALA A 89 11.34 9.29 14.59
C ALA A 89 10.73 10.27 13.57
N PRO A 90 10.90 11.59 13.75
CA PRO A 90 10.31 12.59 12.86
C PRO A 90 10.99 12.56 11.49
N LEU A 91 10.19 12.43 10.43
CA LEU A 91 10.67 12.61 9.07
C LEU A 91 10.62 14.09 8.68
N ARG A 92 11.65 14.58 7.99
CA ARG A 92 11.67 15.92 7.39
C ARG A 92 11.95 15.83 5.90
N GLU A 93 11.17 16.54 5.11
CA GLU A 93 11.44 16.73 3.68
C GLU A 93 12.11 18.09 3.43
N ARG A 94 12.92 18.15 2.37
CA ARG A 94 13.49 19.38 1.85
C ARG A 94 12.46 20.09 0.99
N ASP A 95 12.05 21.27 1.44
CA ASP A 95 11.16 22.15 0.69
C ASP A 95 11.86 22.65 -0.59
N GLU A 96 11.19 22.55 -1.75
CA GLU A 96 11.83 22.83 -3.04
C GLU A 96 11.98 24.33 -3.36
N GLU A 97 11.25 25.22 -2.66
CA GLU A 97 11.31 26.68 -2.89
C GLU A 97 12.28 27.37 -1.92
N THR A 98 12.30 26.95 -0.66
CA THR A 98 13.08 27.58 0.43
C THR A 98 14.35 26.84 0.80
N ASP A 99 14.53 25.59 0.35
CA ASP A 99 15.61 24.66 0.74
C ASP A 99 15.65 24.31 2.25
N GLU A 100 14.64 24.74 3.02
CA GLU A 100 14.49 24.39 4.45
C GLU A 100 14.06 22.92 4.63
N LEU A 101 14.37 22.35 5.81
CA LEU A 101 13.87 21.03 6.21
C LEU A 101 12.58 21.16 7.01
N VAL A 102 11.46 20.73 6.44
CA VAL A 102 10.12 20.81 7.01
C VAL A 102 9.68 19.43 7.50
N ALA A 103 9.13 19.35 8.71
CA ALA A 103 8.62 18.10 9.27
C ALA A 103 7.33 17.66 8.57
N VAL A 104 7.29 16.41 8.11
CA VAL A 104 6.13 15.83 7.42
C VAL A 104 5.34 14.92 8.36
N PRO A 105 3.99 14.94 8.31
CA PRO A 105 3.19 14.01 9.09
C PRO A 105 3.31 12.61 8.48
N THR A 106 3.68 11.65 9.31
CA THR A 106 3.73 10.23 8.93
C THR A 106 2.94 9.37 9.87
N ARG A 107 2.30 8.31 9.36
CA ARG A 107 1.58 7.32 10.16
C ARG A 107 1.96 5.89 9.80
N ARG A 108 1.96 5.02 10.82
CA ARG A 108 2.10 3.57 10.65
C ARG A 108 0.72 2.94 10.47
N LEU A 109 0.60 2.05 9.49
CA LEU A 109 -0.63 1.28 9.21
C LEU A 109 -0.29 -0.21 9.14
N GLY A 110 -0.82 -1.03 10.04
CA GLY A 110 -0.79 -2.48 9.90
C GLY A 110 -1.82 -2.93 8.85
N ILE A 111 -1.39 -3.70 7.85
CA ILE A 111 -2.24 -4.11 6.71
C ILE A 111 -2.56 -5.60 6.66
N GLY A 112 -1.97 -6.41 7.53
CA GLY A 112 -2.22 -7.85 7.57
C GLY A 112 -1.19 -8.64 8.35
N MET A 113 -1.35 -9.97 8.33
CA MET A 113 -0.40 -10.92 8.90
C MET A 113 0.10 -11.85 7.79
N LEU A 114 1.37 -11.72 7.42
CA LEU A 114 2.02 -12.62 6.47
C LEU A 114 2.22 -14.00 7.09
N VAL A 115 1.77 -15.04 6.39
CA VAL A 115 1.92 -16.44 6.79
C VAL A 115 3.12 -17.04 6.06
N VAL A 116 4.11 -17.47 6.84
CA VAL A 116 5.42 -17.92 6.35
C VAL A 116 5.64 -19.37 6.78
N PRO A 117 5.11 -20.38 6.06
CA PRO A 117 5.23 -21.79 6.45
C PRO A 117 6.63 -22.39 6.20
N THR A 118 7.41 -21.89 5.24
CA THR A 118 8.73 -22.48 4.89
C THR A 118 9.92 -21.62 5.29
N GLY A 119 9.68 -20.33 5.59
CA GLY A 119 10.73 -19.37 5.92
C GLY A 119 11.37 -18.73 4.69
N LYS A 120 11.01 -19.17 3.48
CA LYS A 120 11.55 -18.66 2.21
C LYS A 120 10.66 -17.56 1.68
N LEU A 121 11.13 -16.31 1.72
CA LEU A 121 10.34 -15.16 1.30
C LEU A 121 10.53 -14.79 -0.17
N MET A 122 9.53 -14.14 -0.72
CA MET A 122 9.55 -13.42 -2.00
C MET A 122 8.99 -12.02 -1.75
N ALA A 123 9.59 -11.03 -2.42
CA ALA A 123 9.08 -9.67 -2.50
C ALA A 123 9.07 -9.26 -3.97
N GLY A 124 7.98 -8.67 -4.45
CA GLY A 124 7.79 -8.40 -5.86
C GLY A 124 6.42 -7.82 -6.21
N ASP A 125 6.19 -7.55 -7.49
CA ASP A 125 4.90 -7.15 -8.04
C ASP A 125 4.03 -8.39 -8.33
N PRO A 126 2.95 -8.64 -7.55
CA PRO A 126 2.10 -9.82 -7.71
C PRO A 126 1.21 -9.78 -8.95
N LEU A 127 1.24 -8.70 -9.75
CA LEU A 127 0.38 -8.52 -10.93
C LEU A 127 1.16 -8.48 -12.25
N ALA A 128 2.46 -8.18 -12.25
CA ALA A 128 3.23 -8.03 -13.50
C ALA A 128 4.59 -8.76 -13.58
N ASN A 129 5.33 -8.96 -12.48
CA ASN A 129 6.76 -9.37 -12.56
C ASN A 129 7.20 -10.50 -11.63
N LEU A 130 6.28 -11.18 -10.94
CA LEU A 130 6.64 -12.23 -9.98
C LEU A 130 6.80 -13.62 -10.63
N SER A 131 7.92 -14.29 -10.38
CA SER A 131 8.25 -15.63 -10.88
C SER A 131 8.88 -16.54 -9.83
N ALA A 132 8.65 -17.85 -9.93
CA ALA A 132 9.02 -18.87 -8.92
C ALA A 132 10.51 -18.91 -8.50
N ASN A 133 11.41 -18.32 -9.29
CA ASN A 133 12.84 -18.23 -9.02
C ASN A 133 13.25 -16.99 -8.19
N GLN A 134 12.36 -16.01 -7.97
CA GLN A 134 12.64 -14.78 -7.20
C GLN A 134 12.55 -15.00 -5.67
N VAL A 135 12.99 -16.15 -5.19
CA VAL A 135 13.07 -16.45 -3.75
C VAL A 135 14.28 -15.71 -3.17
N LEU A 136 14.10 -14.99 -2.07
CA LEU A 136 15.18 -14.25 -1.43
C LEU A 136 16.23 -15.21 -0.83
N SER A 137 17.49 -14.79 -0.85
CA SER A 137 18.66 -15.60 -0.45
C SER A 137 18.67 -15.98 1.04
N ARG A 138 18.00 -15.19 1.88
CA ARG A 138 17.92 -15.35 3.33
C ARG A 138 16.56 -15.90 3.74
N ALA A 139 16.57 -16.91 4.60
CA ALA A 139 15.38 -17.46 5.22
C ALA A 139 15.12 -16.82 6.59
N VAL A 140 13.85 -16.81 7.00
CA VAL A 140 13.37 -16.45 8.34
C VAL A 140 12.77 -17.69 9.03
N PRO A 141 12.53 -17.68 10.35
CA PRO A 141 11.77 -18.75 10.98
C PRO A 141 10.36 -18.88 10.38
N ALA A 142 9.78 -20.08 10.44
CA ALA A 142 8.38 -20.26 10.04
C ALA A 142 7.45 -19.61 11.08
N GLY A 143 6.41 -18.90 10.63
CA GLY A 143 5.55 -18.14 11.54
C GLY A 143 4.46 -17.31 10.88
N ARG A 144 3.93 -16.36 11.65
CA ARG A 144 2.98 -15.33 11.20
C ARG A 144 3.48 -13.97 11.64
N TYR A 145 3.67 -13.05 10.70
CA TYR A 145 4.40 -11.81 10.92
C TYR A 145 3.58 -10.59 10.49
N PRO A 146 3.49 -9.52 11.30
CA PRO A 146 2.75 -8.33 10.92
C PRO A 146 3.42 -7.64 9.74
N VAL A 147 2.58 -7.16 8.81
CA VAL A 147 2.98 -6.32 7.70
C VAL A 147 2.51 -4.90 7.96
N GLU A 148 3.44 -3.94 7.90
CA GLU A 148 3.19 -2.54 8.23
C GLU A 148 3.63 -1.63 7.09
N LEU A 149 2.84 -0.61 6.82
CA LEU A 149 3.17 0.49 5.91
C LEU A 149 3.51 1.75 6.71
N LEU A 150 4.48 2.53 6.24
CA LEU A 150 4.71 3.91 6.65
C LEU A 150 4.17 4.83 5.55
N LEU A 151 3.15 5.60 5.89
CA LEU A 151 2.48 6.53 4.97
C LEU A 151 2.87 7.96 5.34
N GLN A 152 3.12 8.80 4.35
CA GLN A 152 3.07 10.26 4.50
C GLN A 152 1.61 10.70 4.34
N ASP A 153 1.12 11.52 5.26
CA ASP A 153 -0.20 12.14 5.13
C ASP A 153 -0.08 13.55 4.51
N ASP A 154 -1.16 14.04 3.91
CA ASP A 154 -1.29 15.44 3.48
C ASP A 154 -1.62 16.37 4.67
N GLU A 155 -1.67 17.67 4.43
CA GLU A 155 -2.06 18.69 5.44
C GLU A 155 -3.43 18.45 6.08
N ARG A 156 -4.28 17.60 5.47
CA ARG A 156 -5.63 17.25 5.95
C ARG A 156 -5.65 15.90 6.68
N GLY A 157 -4.49 15.28 6.92
CA GLY A 157 -4.37 13.99 7.59
C GLY A 157 -4.80 12.79 6.75
N ARG A 158 -4.83 12.91 5.42
CA ARG A 158 -5.17 11.82 4.50
C ARG A 158 -3.89 11.22 3.93
N ALA A 159 -3.83 9.90 3.73
CA ALA A 159 -2.64 9.29 3.15
C ALA A 159 -2.38 9.82 1.74
N HIS A 160 -1.21 10.43 1.57
CA HIS A 160 -0.74 10.98 0.32
C HIS A 160 0.16 9.98 -0.42
N GLU A 161 1.11 9.38 0.30
CA GLU A 161 2.18 8.58 -0.29
C GLU A 161 2.61 7.40 0.60
N LEU A 162 3.07 6.33 -0.02
CA LEU A 162 3.69 5.19 0.66
C LEU A 162 5.21 5.40 0.68
N LEU A 163 5.79 5.50 1.87
CA LEU A 163 7.23 5.69 2.05
C LEU A 163 7.96 4.35 2.15
N LEU A 164 7.46 3.47 3.02
CA LEU A 164 8.06 2.16 3.33
C LEU A 164 6.98 1.10 3.54
N ALA A 165 7.29 -0.15 3.19
CA ALA A 165 6.51 -1.32 3.57
C ALA A 165 7.43 -2.34 4.25
N ARG A 166 7.03 -2.92 5.39
CA ARG A 166 7.86 -3.88 6.13
C ARG A 166 7.12 -5.12 6.61
N VAL A 167 7.89 -6.18 6.85
CA VAL A 167 7.48 -7.35 7.65
C VAL A 167 8.38 -7.45 8.87
N VAL A 168 7.81 -7.62 10.07
CA VAL A 168 8.57 -7.72 11.33
C VAL A 168 8.64 -9.18 11.79
N PHE A 169 9.85 -9.75 11.83
CA PHE A 169 10.10 -11.16 12.18
C PHE A 169 10.35 -11.41 13.67
N GLY A 170 10.77 -10.38 14.41
CA GLY A 170 11.08 -10.50 15.83
C GLY A 170 11.22 -9.16 16.53
N PRO A 171 11.33 -9.17 17.87
CA PRO A 171 11.62 -7.97 18.64
C PRO A 171 13.08 -7.52 18.44
N GLY A 172 13.31 -6.22 18.55
CA GLY A 172 14.64 -5.61 18.48
C GLY A 172 14.77 -4.59 17.35
N ARG A 173 15.87 -3.84 17.38
CA ARG A 173 16.25 -2.85 16.37
C ARG A 173 17.37 -3.44 15.49
N PRO A 174 17.32 -3.29 14.16
CA PRO A 174 18.45 -3.62 13.29
C PRO A 174 19.72 -2.88 13.73
N THR A 175 20.84 -3.58 13.62
CA THR A 175 22.20 -3.01 13.78
C THR A 175 22.91 -2.82 12.45
N ARG A 176 22.44 -3.49 11.39
CA ARG A 176 22.88 -3.30 10.01
C ARG A 176 21.76 -3.60 9.03
N TRP A 177 21.92 -3.07 7.82
CA TRP A 177 21.03 -3.29 6.69
C TRP A 177 21.78 -4.02 5.58
N GLU A 178 21.11 -4.94 4.89
CA GLU A 178 21.68 -5.78 3.82
C GLU A 178 20.67 -5.88 2.67
N THR A 179 21.10 -5.67 1.42
CA THR A 179 20.21 -5.78 0.25
C THR A 179 19.56 -7.17 0.18
N ALA A 180 18.24 -7.21 0.01
CA ALA A 180 17.48 -8.45 -0.12
C ALA A 180 17.66 -9.07 -1.52
N ALA A 181 18.82 -9.70 -1.73
CA ALA A 181 19.15 -10.38 -2.99
C ALA A 181 18.31 -11.65 -3.22
N VAL A 182 18.03 -11.96 -4.49
CA VAL A 182 17.44 -13.23 -4.91
C VAL A 182 18.47 -14.36 -4.80
N ALA A 183 18.02 -15.54 -4.38
CA ALA A 183 18.85 -16.73 -4.21
C ALA A 183 19.46 -17.19 -5.55
N GLY A 184 20.79 -17.24 -5.61
CA GLY A 184 21.52 -17.67 -6.80
C GLY A 184 21.76 -16.57 -7.84
N GLU A 185 21.24 -15.35 -7.64
CA GLU A 185 21.67 -14.20 -8.45
C GLU A 185 23.04 -13.69 -7.98
N THR A 186 23.94 -13.46 -8.94
CA THR A 186 25.17 -12.72 -8.68
C THR A 186 24.88 -11.22 -8.67
N PRO A 187 25.46 -10.44 -7.74
CA PRO A 187 25.37 -8.98 -7.78
C PRO A 187 25.82 -8.45 -9.14
N ARG A 188 24.89 -7.85 -9.89
CA ARG A 188 25.24 -7.18 -11.14
C ARG A 188 26.00 -5.89 -10.82
N PRO A 189 27.04 -5.53 -11.59
CA PRO A 189 27.69 -4.23 -11.45
C PRO A 189 26.65 -3.11 -11.62
N SER A 190 26.31 -2.44 -10.53
CA SER A 190 25.47 -1.24 -10.55
C SER A 190 26.36 0.00 -10.68
N ARG A 191 25.78 1.13 -11.09
CA ARG A 191 26.48 2.42 -10.96
C ARG A 191 26.53 2.81 -9.48
N PRO A 192 27.54 3.56 -9.01
CA PRO A 192 27.52 4.13 -7.66
C PRO A 192 26.18 4.83 -7.38
N GLY A 193 25.53 4.49 -6.27
CA GLY A 193 24.20 4.99 -5.89
C GLY A 193 23.00 4.28 -6.54
N ALA A 194 23.19 3.37 -7.50
CA ALA A 194 22.10 2.58 -8.07
C ALA A 194 21.76 1.39 -7.18
N ARG A 195 20.53 1.35 -6.68
CA ARG A 195 20.01 0.36 -5.73
C ARG A 195 19.35 -0.81 -6.45
N THR A 196 19.59 -2.02 -5.98
CA THR A 196 18.94 -3.24 -6.48
C THR A 196 17.60 -3.44 -5.78
N GLY A 197 16.57 -3.81 -6.54
CA GLY A 197 15.21 -4.02 -6.08
C GLY A 197 14.39 -4.76 -7.12
N TYR A 198 13.13 -5.10 -6.80
CA TYR A 198 12.22 -5.68 -7.77
C TYR A 198 11.56 -4.60 -8.64
N PRO A 199 11.30 -4.85 -9.94
CA PRO A 199 10.48 -3.97 -10.75
C PRO A 199 8.99 -4.14 -10.41
N SER A 200 8.24 -3.04 -10.44
CA SER A 200 6.78 -3.02 -10.39
C SER A 200 6.25 -2.25 -11.59
N ASP A 201 5.47 -2.93 -12.43
CA ASP A 201 4.85 -2.40 -13.66
C ASP A 201 3.31 -2.31 -13.54
N ALA A 202 2.74 -2.84 -12.46
CA ALA A 202 1.33 -2.66 -12.10
C ALA A 202 1.14 -1.66 -10.95
N ALA A 203 2.19 -0.89 -10.63
CA ALA A 203 2.29 -0.06 -9.41
C ALA A 203 1.91 -0.80 -8.10
N THR A 204 2.28 -2.08 -7.95
CA THR A 204 2.02 -2.87 -6.73
C THR A 204 3.25 -3.60 -6.21
N GLY A 205 3.36 -3.71 -4.89
CA GLY A 205 4.32 -4.54 -4.19
C GLY A 205 3.61 -5.56 -3.29
N CYS A 206 4.31 -6.64 -2.93
CA CYS A 206 3.82 -7.62 -1.98
C CYS A 206 4.94 -8.35 -1.24
N PHE A 207 4.55 -9.05 -0.18
CA PHE A 207 5.33 -10.10 0.47
C PHE A 207 4.55 -11.43 0.45
N MET A 208 5.26 -12.54 0.21
CA MET A 208 4.73 -13.91 0.33
C MET A 208 5.83 -14.91 0.72
N ASP A 209 5.43 -16.08 1.20
CA ASP A 209 6.32 -17.25 1.24
C ASP A 209 6.33 -17.95 -0.12
N ALA A 210 7.48 -18.45 -0.54
CA ALA A 210 7.68 -19.10 -1.83
C ALA A 210 6.76 -20.31 -2.06
N SER A 211 6.26 -20.97 -1.00
CA SER A 211 5.28 -22.05 -1.15
C SER A 211 3.91 -21.58 -1.66
N VAL A 212 3.58 -20.29 -1.48
CA VAL A 212 2.30 -19.69 -1.92
C VAL A 212 2.28 -19.46 -3.43
N PHE A 213 3.44 -19.23 -4.05
CA PHE A 213 3.57 -18.81 -5.45
C PHE A 213 2.85 -19.76 -6.43
N ALA A 214 3.02 -21.07 -6.29
CA ALA A 214 2.45 -22.05 -7.22
C ALA A 214 0.92 -22.21 -7.09
N GLU A 215 0.32 -21.74 -5.99
CA GLU A 215 -1.14 -21.71 -5.81
C GLU A 215 -1.74 -20.42 -6.39
N TYR A 216 -1.04 -19.30 -6.21
CA TYR A 216 -1.43 -18.00 -6.75
C TYR A 216 -1.24 -17.90 -8.28
N THR A 217 -0.07 -18.31 -8.77
CA THR A 217 0.29 -18.39 -10.19
C THR A 217 0.53 -19.85 -10.57
N PRO A 218 -0.53 -20.66 -10.70
CA PRO A 218 -0.39 -22.05 -11.14
C PRO A 218 0.20 -22.12 -12.55
N PRO A 219 1.07 -23.09 -12.84
CA PRO A 219 1.67 -23.24 -14.16
C PRO A 219 0.59 -23.51 -15.21
N ALA A 220 0.75 -22.92 -16.40
CA ALA A 220 -0.13 -23.18 -17.54
C ALA A 220 -0.16 -24.68 -17.86
N GLN A 221 -1.35 -25.20 -18.17
CA GLN A 221 -1.53 -26.62 -18.43
C GLN A 221 -1.07 -26.96 -19.85
N VAL A 222 -0.02 -27.76 -19.93
CA VAL A 222 0.58 -28.17 -21.21
C VAL A 222 -0.23 -29.32 -21.81
N ARG A 223 -0.99 -29.05 -22.87
CA ARG A 223 -1.72 -30.07 -23.63
C ARG A 223 -0.95 -30.47 -24.89
N ARG A 224 -0.46 -31.71 -24.92
CA ARG A 224 0.10 -32.31 -26.14
C ARG A 224 -0.97 -32.92 -27.02
N SER A 225 -0.90 -32.68 -28.33
CA SER A 225 -1.71 -33.36 -29.34
C SER A 225 -0.85 -33.76 -30.54
N VAL A 226 -1.30 -34.73 -31.33
CA VAL A 226 -0.60 -35.12 -32.57
C VAL A 226 -1.53 -34.87 -33.76
N ARG A 227 -1.07 -34.09 -34.72
CA ARG A 227 -1.80 -33.81 -35.98
C ARG A 227 -0.85 -34.08 -37.15
N ASN A 228 -1.25 -34.96 -38.07
CA ASN A 228 -0.46 -35.34 -39.24
C ASN A 228 0.97 -35.82 -38.91
N GLY A 229 1.17 -36.48 -37.75
CA GLY A 229 2.48 -36.92 -37.27
C GLY A 229 3.32 -35.83 -36.57
N VAL A 230 2.87 -34.58 -36.55
CA VAL A 230 3.51 -33.47 -35.82
C VAL A 230 2.95 -33.40 -34.40
N VAL A 231 3.83 -33.29 -33.40
CA VAL A 231 3.44 -33.00 -32.02
C VAL A 231 3.20 -31.51 -31.87
N HIS A 232 1.99 -31.13 -31.48
CA HIS A 232 1.63 -29.79 -31.06
C HIS A 232 1.58 -29.74 -29.53
N GLU A 233 2.08 -28.65 -28.95
CA GLU A 233 2.06 -28.41 -27.51
C GLU A 233 1.34 -27.08 -27.25
N ASP A 234 0.10 -27.19 -26.78
CA ASP A 234 -0.77 -26.05 -26.48
C ASP A 234 -0.68 -25.73 -24.99
N SER A 235 -0.07 -24.60 -24.63
CA SER A 235 -0.12 -24.07 -23.26
C SER A 235 -1.50 -23.44 -23.02
N LEU A 236 -2.36 -24.16 -22.31
CA LEU A 236 -3.68 -23.68 -21.92
C LEU A 236 -3.55 -22.86 -20.62
N PRO A 237 -3.98 -21.57 -20.60
CA PRO A 237 -3.97 -20.78 -19.37
C PRO A 237 -4.81 -21.46 -18.30
N ASP A 238 -4.22 -21.67 -17.13
CA ASP A 238 -4.98 -22.12 -15.97
C ASP A 238 -5.68 -20.89 -15.37
N GLY A 239 -6.95 -20.70 -15.77
CA GLY A 239 -7.82 -19.58 -15.41
C GLY A 239 -8.02 -19.28 -13.92
N ARG A 240 -7.31 -19.98 -13.03
CA ARG A 240 -7.09 -19.59 -11.64
C ARG A 240 -6.09 -18.43 -11.52
N ALA A 241 -5.05 -18.33 -12.34
CA ALA A 241 -4.07 -17.24 -12.25
C ALA A 241 -4.71 -15.86 -12.50
N GLU A 242 -5.52 -15.74 -13.55
CA GLU A 242 -6.28 -14.55 -13.89
C GLU A 242 -7.41 -14.25 -12.89
N ARG A 243 -7.96 -15.30 -12.25
CA ARG A 243 -8.94 -15.14 -11.18
C ARG A 243 -8.29 -14.60 -9.91
N ASN A 244 -7.18 -15.18 -9.49
CA ASN A 244 -6.44 -14.79 -8.28
C ASN A 244 -5.96 -13.34 -8.37
N SER A 245 -5.37 -12.95 -9.52
CA SER A 245 -4.98 -11.56 -9.77
C SER A 245 -6.18 -10.63 -9.92
N GLY A 246 -7.27 -11.07 -10.58
CA GLY A 246 -8.51 -10.31 -10.67
C GLY A 246 -9.18 -10.02 -9.33
N GLU A 247 -9.21 -11.01 -8.42
CA GLU A 247 -9.68 -10.87 -7.03
C GLU A 247 -8.77 -9.93 -6.22
N LEU A 248 -7.44 -10.06 -6.37
CA LEU A 248 -6.48 -9.17 -5.72
C LEU A 248 -6.62 -7.71 -6.19
N ILE A 249 -6.79 -7.49 -7.50
CA ILE A 249 -7.03 -6.15 -8.09
C ILE A 249 -8.32 -5.53 -7.53
N GLN A 250 -9.39 -6.32 -7.39
CA GLN A 250 -10.64 -5.84 -6.79
C GLN A 250 -10.46 -5.46 -5.32
N ALA A 251 -9.75 -6.27 -4.54
CA ALA A 251 -9.46 -5.99 -3.13
C ALA A 251 -8.59 -4.74 -2.94
N LEU A 252 -7.52 -4.58 -3.73
CA LEU A 252 -6.66 -3.39 -3.71
C LEU A 252 -7.42 -2.10 -4.07
N ARG A 253 -8.33 -2.17 -5.05
CA ARG A 253 -9.21 -1.03 -5.41
C ARG A 253 -10.20 -0.73 -4.29
N ALA A 254 -10.84 -1.75 -3.72
CA ALA A 254 -11.84 -1.57 -2.67
C ALA A 254 -11.27 -0.88 -1.41
N THR A 255 -10.03 -1.19 -1.01
CA THR A 255 -9.38 -0.53 0.16
C THR A 255 -8.81 0.85 -0.15
N ARG A 256 -8.45 1.12 -1.41
CA ARG A 256 -8.08 2.47 -1.88
C ARG A 256 -9.29 3.39 -1.96
N ASP A 257 -10.40 2.89 -2.50
CA ASP A 257 -11.60 3.66 -2.81
C ASP A 257 -12.55 3.78 -1.58
N ALA A 258 -12.19 3.18 -0.44
CA ALA A 258 -12.91 3.28 0.84
C ALA A 258 -12.75 4.67 1.50
N GLU A 259 -13.68 5.02 2.40
CA GLU A 259 -13.57 6.26 3.20
C GLU A 259 -12.33 6.21 4.11
N GLY A 260 -11.45 7.21 3.97
CA GLY A 260 -10.14 7.21 4.64
C GLY A 260 -9.11 6.25 4.02
N GLY A 261 -9.40 5.67 2.86
CA GLY A 261 -8.50 4.81 2.09
C GLY A 261 -7.17 5.47 1.75
N SER A 262 -6.12 4.65 1.65
CA SER A 262 -4.77 5.05 1.21
C SER A 262 -4.49 4.52 -0.20
N LEU A 263 -3.25 4.22 -0.56
CA LEU A 263 -2.85 3.70 -1.88
C LEU A 263 -3.36 2.27 -2.22
N GLY A 264 -4.21 1.69 -1.37
CA GLY A 264 -4.73 0.33 -1.51
C GLY A 264 -3.81 -0.71 -0.89
N HIS A 265 -4.40 -1.67 -0.18
CA HIS A 265 -3.74 -2.85 0.38
C HIS A 265 -4.71 -4.04 0.43
N ALA A 266 -4.21 -5.27 0.37
CA ALA A 266 -5.04 -6.46 0.33
C ALA A 266 -4.30 -7.72 0.80
N GLU A 267 -5.07 -8.70 1.29
CA GLU A 267 -4.60 -10.08 1.47
C GLU A 267 -5.26 -10.99 0.41
N TRP A 268 -4.47 -11.69 -0.42
CA TRP A 268 -4.97 -12.87 -1.15
C TRP A 268 -4.65 -14.12 -0.33
N LYS A 269 -5.61 -15.04 -0.19
CA LYS A 269 -5.52 -16.20 0.72
C LYS A 269 -5.53 -17.51 -0.07
N GLY A 270 -4.43 -18.24 0.04
CA GLY A 270 -4.33 -19.62 -0.43
C GLY A 270 -4.52 -20.64 0.70
N THR A 271 -4.35 -21.91 0.38
CA THR A 271 -4.45 -23.04 1.32
C THR A 271 -3.27 -23.15 2.27
N VAL A 272 -2.06 -22.79 1.81
CA VAL A 272 -0.81 -22.91 2.59
C VAL A 272 -0.33 -21.60 3.23
N GLY A 273 -0.87 -20.45 2.80
CA GLY A 273 -0.42 -19.13 3.22
C GLY A 273 -1.17 -18.01 2.51
N ASN A 274 -0.60 -16.81 2.50
CA ASN A 274 -1.20 -15.63 1.87
C ASN A 274 -0.15 -14.77 1.16
N ILE A 275 -0.66 -13.87 0.34
CA ILE A 275 0.06 -12.71 -0.19
C ILE A 275 -0.47 -11.49 0.55
N VAL A 276 0.42 -10.64 1.06
CA VAL A 276 0.05 -9.31 1.57
C VAL A 276 0.58 -8.28 0.58
N ALA A 277 -0.32 -7.58 -0.10
CA ALA A 277 -0.03 -6.65 -1.19
C ALA A 277 -0.45 -5.22 -0.87
N PHE A 278 0.21 -4.26 -1.53
CA PHE A 278 0.01 -2.82 -1.36
C PHE A 278 0.30 -2.06 -2.66
N GLY A 279 -0.42 -0.96 -2.89
CA GLY A 279 -0.17 -0.07 -4.02
C GLY A 279 1.00 0.89 -3.76
N LEU A 280 1.79 1.15 -4.80
CA LEU A 280 3.01 1.97 -4.74
C LEU A 280 2.80 3.43 -5.21
N GLY A 281 1.65 3.74 -5.79
CA GLY A 281 1.34 5.05 -6.38
C GLY A 281 1.88 5.27 -7.80
N GLY A 282 2.82 4.44 -8.27
CA GLY A 282 3.32 4.44 -9.65
C GLY A 282 4.37 3.36 -9.90
N ASP A 283 4.71 3.15 -11.17
CA ASP A 283 5.69 2.16 -11.62
C ASP A 283 7.10 2.57 -11.21
N GLN A 284 7.86 1.63 -10.65
CA GLN A 284 9.18 1.90 -10.08
C GLN A 284 9.97 0.60 -9.83
N VAL A 285 11.27 0.73 -9.62
CA VAL A 285 12.09 -0.30 -8.97
C VAL A 285 12.01 -0.06 -7.46
N VAL A 286 11.73 -1.10 -6.69
CA VAL A 286 11.54 -1.05 -5.23
C VAL A 286 12.75 -1.69 -4.52
N PRO A 287 13.74 -0.90 -4.04
CA PRO A 287 14.82 -1.41 -3.21
C PRO A 287 14.27 -2.10 -1.98
N THR A 288 14.81 -3.28 -1.66
CA THR A 288 14.36 -4.06 -0.50
C THR A 288 15.57 -4.51 0.31
N TYR A 289 15.48 -4.39 1.63
CA TYR A 289 16.59 -4.59 2.57
C TYR A 289 16.17 -5.45 3.76
N TRP A 290 17.05 -6.35 4.19
CA TRP A 290 16.97 -7.02 5.48
C TRP A 290 17.50 -6.12 6.58
N GLY A 291 16.71 -5.91 7.64
CA GLY A 291 17.17 -5.38 8.92
C GLY A 291 17.71 -6.52 9.78
N LEU A 292 19.02 -6.50 10.04
CA LEU A 292 19.72 -7.59 10.75
C LEU A 292 20.17 -7.15 12.14
N ASP A 293 20.00 -8.03 13.13
CA ASP A 293 20.51 -7.83 14.49
C ASP A 293 22.03 -8.06 14.59
N ALA A 294 22.57 -7.91 15.81
CA ALA A 294 24.00 -8.11 16.08
C ALA A 294 24.48 -9.55 15.85
N SER A 295 23.59 -10.55 15.91
CA SER A 295 23.89 -11.96 15.57
C SER A 295 23.85 -12.22 14.06
N GLY A 296 23.19 -11.34 13.29
CA GLY A 296 22.92 -11.51 11.87
C GLY A 296 21.61 -12.23 11.56
N ALA A 297 20.73 -12.41 12.53
CA ALA A 297 19.35 -12.82 12.31
C ALA A 297 18.54 -11.66 11.72
N ALA A 298 17.60 -11.96 10.83
CA ALA A 298 16.68 -10.96 10.30
C ALA A 298 15.57 -10.67 11.33
N VAL A 299 15.47 -9.41 11.76
CA VAL A 299 14.40 -8.93 12.62
C VAL A 299 13.29 -8.24 11.82
N GLU A 300 13.61 -7.72 10.64
CA GLU A 300 12.62 -7.22 9.67
C GLU A 300 13.15 -7.26 8.22
N ILE A 301 12.24 -7.09 7.26
CA ILE A 301 12.55 -6.77 5.86
C ILE A 301 11.75 -5.52 5.48
N VAL A 302 12.38 -4.59 4.77
CA VAL A 302 11.80 -3.31 4.38
C VAL A 302 11.94 -3.12 2.88
N SER A 303 10.82 -2.90 2.18
CA SER A 303 10.77 -2.33 0.85
C SER A 303 10.66 -0.81 0.94
N VAL A 304 11.41 -0.10 0.10
CA VAL A 304 11.52 1.37 0.09
C VAL A 304 10.85 1.93 -1.16
N ILE A 305 9.91 2.85 -0.98
CA ILE A 305 9.02 3.37 -2.02
C ILE A 305 9.26 4.88 -2.19
N GLY A 306 8.52 5.75 -1.49
CA GLY A 306 8.59 7.21 -1.65
C GLY A 306 9.85 7.92 -1.11
N LEU A 307 10.77 7.20 -0.44
CA LEU A 307 11.97 7.84 0.11
C LEU A 307 13.05 8.09 -0.97
N SER A 308 13.70 9.25 -0.92
CA SER A 308 14.91 9.56 -1.70
C SER A 308 15.87 10.45 -0.91
N GLU A 309 17.18 10.34 -1.17
CA GLU A 309 18.22 11.15 -0.52
C GLU A 309 18.05 12.67 -0.76
N LYS A 310 17.57 13.07 -1.94
CA LYS A 310 17.32 14.48 -2.27
C LYS A 310 16.21 15.07 -1.39
N ARG A 311 15.08 14.36 -1.29
CA ARG A 311 13.88 14.83 -0.59
C ARG A 311 13.99 14.64 0.92
N PHE A 312 14.56 13.53 1.38
CA PHE A 312 14.65 13.18 2.80
C PHE A 312 16.14 12.98 3.21
N PRO A 313 16.92 14.07 3.32
CA PRO A 313 18.37 14.00 3.56
C PRO A 313 18.75 13.47 4.96
N ASP A 314 17.80 13.43 5.89
CA ASP A 314 17.98 12.90 7.25
C ASP A 314 18.03 11.37 7.29
N VAL A 315 17.53 10.71 6.24
CA VAL A 315 17.41 9.24 6.19
C VAL A 315 18.77 8.62 5.87
N ARG A 316 19.26 7.74 6.75
CA ARG A 316 20.44 6.93 6.49
C ARG A 316 20.08 5.80 5.52
N TRP A 317 20.65 5.86 4.32
CA TRP A 317 20.58 4.76 3.37
C TRP A 317 21.65 3.71 3.68
N PRO A 318 21.36 2.41 3.47
CA PRO A 318 22.38 1.36 3.50
C PRO A 318 23.46 1.66 2.44
N GLU A 319 24.73 1.56 2.84
CA GLU A 319 25.86 1.64 1.91
C GLU A 319 25.78 0.48 0.91
N GLY A 320 25.94 0.78 -0.38
CA GLY A 320 25.80 -0.16 -1.50
C GLY A 320 27.13 -0.58 -2.13
#